data_AF-U7UH26-F1
#
_entry.id   AF-U7UH26-F1
#
_cell.length_a   1.000
_cell.length_b   1.000
_cell.length_c   1.000
_cell.angle_alpha   90.00
_cell.angle_beta   90.00
_cell.angle_gamma   90.00
#
_symmetry.space_group_name_H-M   'P 1'
#
loop_
_entity.id
_entity.type
_entity.pdbx_description
1 polymer ?
#
loop_
_entity_poly.entity_id
_entity_poly.type
_entity_poly.pdbx_seq_one_letter_code
_entity_poly.pdbx_strand_id
1 'polypeptide(L)' 'MAGAISRGLTLKDFDNMTIGQIVDYCKTYNDLNKEPEEKDTKIASQKDFDKF' A
#
# COMPACT_ATOMS: atom_id res chain seq x y z
N MET A 1 5.15 15.83 3.68
CA MET A 1 3.85 16.47 3.36
C MET A 1 3.50 16.40 1.88
N ALA A 2 4.44 16.62 0.93
CA ALA A 2 4.17 16.50 -0.51
C ALA A 2 3.43 15.21 -0.92
N GLY A 3 3.83 14.05 -0.35
CA GLY A 3 3.15 12.78 -0.63
C GLY A 3 1.68 12.73 -0.19
N ALA A 4 1.29 13.43 0.88
CA ALA A 4 -0.10 13.53 1.31
C ALA A 4 -0.93 14.38 0.32
N ILE A 5 -0.34 15.47 -0.17
CA ILE A 5 -0.98 16.33 -1.17
C ILE A 5 -1.22 15.57 -2.48
N SER A 6 -0.23 14.82 -2.95
CA SER A 6 -0.37 13.97 -4.14
C SER A 6 -1.47 12.89 -4.00
N ARG A 7 -1.85 12.54 -2.77
CA ARG A 7 -2.87 11.54 -2.45
C ARG A 7 -4.27 12.15 -2.23
N GLY A 8 -4.39 13.47 -2.31
CA GLY A 8 -5.67 14.19 -2.25
C GLY A 8 -5.90 15.05 -1.01
N LEU A 9 -4.94 15.12 -0.06
CA LEU A 9 -5.05 16.05 1.06
C LEU A 9 -4.79 17.49 0.59
N THR A 10 -5.73 18.37 0.88
CA THR A 10 -5.59 19.80 0.59
C THR A 10 -4.76 20.48 1.68
N LEU A 11 -4.17 21.64 1.39
CA LEU A 11 -3.44 22.42 2.39
C LEU A 11 -4.32 22.78 3.61
N LYS A 12 -5.63 22.97 3.40
CA LYS A 12 -6.60 23.25 4.46
C LYS A 12 -6.79 22.06 5.41
N ASP A 13 -6.58 20.84 4.93
CA ASP A 13 -6.66 19.64 5.78
C ASP A 13 -5.47 19.58 6.75
N PHE A 14 -4.30 20.07 6.34
CA PHE A 14 -3.12 20.16 7.22
C PHE A 14 -3.34 21.11 8.40
N ASP A 15 -4.16 22.15 8.24
CA ASP A 15 -4.46 23.08 9.33
C ASP A 15 -5.36 22.45 10.41
N ASN A 16 -6.12 21.42 10.04
CA ASN A 16 -7.08 20.75 10.92
C ASN A 16 -6.63 19.35 11.37
N MET A 17 -5.49 18.86 10.86
CA MET A 17 -4.96 17.53 11.15
C MET A 17 -3.61 17.62 11.85
N THR A 18 -3.42 16.74 12.83
CA THR A 18 -2.11 16.52 13.42
C THR A 18 -1.19 15.78 12.45
N ILE A 19 0.12 15.94 12.63
CA ILE A 19 1.13 15.25 11.81
C ILE A 19 0.92 13.73 11.84
N GLY A 20 0.54 13.16 13.00
CA GLY A 20 0.23 11.73 13.14
C GLY A 20 -0.91 11.30 12.20
N GLN A 21 -2.01 12.04 12.18
CA GLN A 21 -3.16 11.74 11.32
C GLN A 21 -2.82 11.83 9.82
N ILE A 22 -1.96 12.77 9.43
CA ILE A 22 -1.50 12.88 8.04
C ILE A 22 -0.66 11.66 7.63
N VAL A 23 0.21 11.19 8.53
CA VAL A 23 1.03 10.00 8.29
C VAL A 23 0.17 8.74 8.21
N ASP A 24 -0.80 8.59 9.12
CA ASP A 24 -1.73 7.45 9.12
C ASP A 24 -2.61 7.43 7.87
N TYR A 25 -3.05 8.60 7.39
CA TYR A 25 -3.73 8.72 6.10
C TYR A 25 -2.84 8.20 4.96
N CYS A 26 -1.57 8.61 4.92
CA CYS A 26 -0.65 8.18 3.88
C CYS A 26 -0.38 6.67 3.92
N LYS A 27 -0.26 6.09 5.11
CA LYS A 27 -0.11 4.64 5.30
C LYS A 27 -1.34 3.89 4.79
N THR A 28 -2.52 4.30 5.26
CA THR A 28 -3.80 3.69 4.85
C THR A 28 -3.98 3.75 3.34
N TYR A 29 -3.70 4.91 2.73
CA TYR A 29 -3.74 5.06 1.28
C TYR A 29 -2.79 4.09 0.59
N ASN A 30 -1.55 3.96 1.07
CA ASN A 30 -0.57 3.05 0.48
C ASN A 30 -0.99 1.60 0.62
N ASP A 31 -1.53 1.18 1.76
CA ASP A 31 -1.97 -0.20 1.99
C ASP A 31 -3.16 -0.57 1.08
N LEU A 32 -4.09 0.36 0.87
CA LEU A 32 -5.23 0.19 -0.03
C LEU A 32 -4.82 0.14 -1.52
N ASN A 33 -3.76 0.87 -1.89
CA ASN A 33 -3.22 0.90 -3.25
C ASN A 33 -2.02 -0.04 -3.42
N LYS A 34 -1.73 -0.88 -2.41
CA LYS A 34 -0.69 -1.88 -2.50
C LYS A 34 -1.20 -2.95 -3.44
N GLU A 35 -0.63 -3.00 -4.64
CA GLU A 35 -0.81 -4.15 -5.53
C GLU A 35 -0.51 -5.42 -4.72
N PRO A 36 -1.33 -6.48 -4.85
CA PRO A 36 -1.04 -7.72 -4.17
C PRO A 36 0.39 -8.12 -4.51
N GLU A 37 1.27 -8.15 -3.52
CA GLU A 37 2.62 -8.66 -3.71
C GLU A 37 2.46 -10.03 -4.37
N GLU A 38 2.98 -10.17 -5.60
CA GLU A 38 3.15 -11.48 -6.23
C GLU A 38 4.01 -12.26 -5.26
N LYS A 39 3.38 -13.05 -4.40
CA LYS A 39 4.10 -14.01 -3.59
C LYS A 39 4.76 -14.94 -4.60
N ASP A 40 6.09 -14.97 -4.62
CA ASP A 40 6.92 -15.95 -5.35
C ASP A 40 6.66 -17.42 -4.94
N THR A 41 5.56 -17.69 -4.23
CA THR A 41 5.02 -19.02 -4.00
C THR A 41 4.22 -19.46 -5.22
N LYS A 42 4.89 -20.13 -6.16
CA LYS A 42 4.22 -20.90 -7.21
C LYS A 42 3.50 -22.09 -6.59
N ILE A 43 2.21 -22.27 -6.92
CA ILE A 43 1.49 -23.51 -6.61
C ILE A 43 2.13 -24.64 -7.44
N ALA A 44 2.61 -25.69 -6.78
CA ALA A 44 3.22 -26.84 -7.44
C ALA A 44 2.19 -27.51 -8.36
N SER A 45 2.56 -27.70 -9.63
CA SER A 45 1.76 -28.41 -10.61
C SER A 45 2.05 -29.91 -10.55
N GLN A 46 1.17 -30.74 -11.12
CA GLN A 46 1.42 -32.18 -11.26
C GLN A 46 2.77 -32.46 -11.94
N LYS A 47 3.17 -31.63 -12.92
CA LYS A 47 4.48 -31.74 -13.59
C LYS A 47 5.68 -31.49 -12.68
N ASP A 48 5.49 -30.75 -11.58
CA ASP A 48 6.52 -30.55 -10.57
C ASP A 48 6.63 -31.78 -9.65
N PHE A 49 5.53 -32.48 -9.39
CA PHE A 49 5.51 -33.77 -8.68
C PHE A 49 6.10 -34.91 -9.51
N ASP A 50 5.83 -34.93 -10.82
CA ASP A 50 6.32 -35.98 -11.73
C ASP A 50 7.86 -35.95 -11.94
N LYS A 51 8.55 -34.96 -11.37
CA LYS A 51 10.01 -34.77 -11.45
C LYS A 51 10.79 -35.22 -10.20
N PHE A 52 10.10 -35.67 -9.15
CA PHE A 52 10.70 -36.26 -7.93
C PHE A 52 10.60 -37.79 -7.95
#